data_AF-A0A4U1C5C0-F1
#
_entry.id   AF-A0A4U1C5C0-F1
#
_cell.length_a   1.000
_cell.length_b   1.000
_cell.length_c   1.000
_cell.angle_alpha   90.00
_cell.angle_beta   90.00
_cell.angle_gamma   90.00
#
_symmetry.space_group_name_H-M   'P 1'
#
loop_
_entity.id
_entity.type
_entity.pdbx_description
1 polymer ?
#
loop_
_entity_poly.entity_id
_entity_poly.type
_entity_poly.pdbx_seq_one_letter_code
_entity_poly.pdbx_strand_id
1 'polypeptide(L)'
;MKQLAKFITFLSVLLNFYYNGSWIYSFNKFNLQLERTSYFSENFFFALSVLHINISLIVLTVSSLIILFALNYKYMMLKTVLIVVQFMFLVNYLWQLI
;
A
#
# COMPACT_ATOMS: atom_id res chain seq x y z
N MET A 1 9.19 -3.30 -22.02
CA MET A 1 7.83 -3.12 -21.42
C MET A 1 7.40 -4.25 -20.48
N LYS A 2 7.48 -5.53 -20.89
CA LYS A 2 7.01 -6.66 -20.05
C LYS A 2 7.73 -6.82 -18.71
N GLN A 3 9.06 -6.68 -18.67
CA GLN A 3 9.85 -6.76 -17.43
C GLN A 3 9.65 -5.55 -16.51
N LEU A 4 9.61 -4.34 -17.08
CA LEU A 4 9.33 -3.10 -16.33
C LEU A 4 7.95 -3.17 -15.65
N ALA A 5 6.93 -3.64 -16.37
CA ALA A 5 5.60 -3.85 -15.82
C ALA A 5 5.63 -4.81 -14.62
N LYS A 6 6.28 -5.98 -14.78
CA LYS A 6 6.44 -6.95 -13.68
C LYS A 6 7.15 -6.33 -12.47
N PHE A 7 8.19 -5.54 -12.71
CA PHE A 7 8.93 -4.88 -11.64
C PHE A 7 8.06 -3.86 -10.89
N ILE A 8 7.34 -2.99 -11.61
CA ILE A 8 6.43 -2.00 -11.00
C ILE A 8 5.32 -2.70 -10.20
N THR A 9 4.72 -3.76 -10.75
CA THR A 9 3.68 -4.53 -10.06
C THR A 9 4.23 -5.21 -8.80
N PHE A 10 5.42 -5.82 -8.89
CA PHE A 10 6.06 -6.45 -7.74
C PHE A 10 6.41 -5.43 -6.64
N LEU A 11 6.98 -4.28 -7.02
CA LEU A 11 7.28 -3.19 -6.11
C LEU A 11 6.02 -2.67 -5.42
N SER A 12 4.92 -2.53 -6.17
CA SER A 12 3.61 -2.12 -5.64
C SER A 12 3.11 -3.09 -4.57
N VAL A 13 3.13 -4.39 -4.86
CA VAL A 13 2.68 -5.42 -3.89
C VAL A 13 3.55 -5.39 -2.65
N LEU A 14 4.87 -5.32 -2.81
CA LEU A 14 5.83 -5.33 -1.70
C LEU A 14 5.68 -4.11 -0.80
N LEU A 15 5.56 -2.91 -1.37
CA LEU A 15 5.35 -1.67 -0.63
C LEU A 15 4.02 -1.68 0.14
N ASN A 16 2.96 -2.18 -0.49
CA ASN A 16 1.68 -2.29 0.19
C ASN A 16 1.68 -3.33 1.32
N PHE A 17 2.34 -4.48 1.13
CA PHE A 17 2.49 -5.47 2.20
C PHE A 17 3.25 -4.88 3.39
N TYR A 18 4.34 -4.18 3.11
CA TYR A 18 5.12 -3.49 4.14
C TYR A 18 4.29 -2.42 4.86
N TYR A 19 3.55 -1.59 4.11
CA TYR A 19 2.65 -0.57 4.67
C TYR A 19 1.61 -1.17 5.63
N ASN A 20 0.91 -2.24 5.20
CA ASN A 20 -0.08 -2.90 6.03
C ASN A 20 0.55 -3.55 7.27
N GLY A 21 1.70 -4.22 7.10
CA GLY A 21 2.43 -4.83 8.21
C GLY A 21 2.85 -3.80 9.27
N SER A 22 3.36 -2.65 8.84
CA SER A 22 3.73 -1.55 9.75
C SER A 22 2.52 -0.97 10.48
N TRP A 23 1.36 -0.89 9.83
CA TRP A 23 0.13 -0.41 10.48
C TRP A 23 -0.37 -1.41 11.52
N ILE A 24 -0.43 -2.70 11.17
CA ILE A 24 -0.81 -3.77 12.11
C ILE A 24 0.12 -3.75 13.34
N TYR A 25 1.43 -3.58 13.12
CA TYR A 25 2.38 -3.46 14.21
C TYR A 25 2.12 -2.23 15.09
N SER A 26 1.91 -1.07 14.46
CA SER A 26 1.64 0.19 15.18
C SER A 26 0.35 0.09 16.02
N PHE A 27 -0.71 -0.48 15.45
CA PHE A 27 -1.98 -0.72 16.14
C PHE A 27 -1.85 -1.64 17.36
N ASN A 28 -1.03 -2.68 17.26
CA ASN A 28 -0.80 -3.60 18.38
C ASN A 28 0.13 -3.04 19.45
N LYS A 29 1.00 -2.08 19.10
CA LYS A 29 2.00 -1.52 20.01
C LYS A 29 1.49 -0.31 20.80
N PHE A 30 0.64 0.52 20.19
CA PHE A 30 0.19 1.79 20.78
C PHE A 30 -1.32 1.81 20.98
N ASN A 31 -1.78 2.44 22.06
CA ASN A 31 -3.20 2.54 22.39
C ASN A 31 -3.84 3.82 21.86
N LEU A 32 -3.08 4.92 21.79
CA LEU A 32 -3.55 6.21 21.30
C LEU A 32 -3.31 6.35 19.80
N GLN A 33 -4.29 6.87 19.07
CA GLN A 33 -4.20 7.07 17.61
C GLN A 33 -3.05 7.98 17.21
N LEU A 34 -2.77 8.99 18.04
CA LEU A 34 -1.71 9.98 17.82
C LEU A 34 -0.30 9.36 17.89
N GLU A 35 -0.11 8.39 18.78
CA GLU A 35 1.15 7.64 18.90
C GLU A 35 1.32 6.65 17.74
N ARG A 36 0.21 6.06 17.27
CA ARG A 36 0.24 5.14 16.12
C ARG A 36 0.68 5.86 14.85
N THR A 37 0.13 7.05 14.60
CA THR A 37 0.43 7.85 13.41
C THR A 37 1.82 8.45 13.46
N SER A 38 2.28 8.95 14.62
CA SER A 38 3.64 9.48 14.77
C SER A 38 4.68 8.39 14.57
N TYR A 39 4.51 7.23 15.21
CA TYR A 39 5.42 6.09 15.05
C TYR A 39 5.45 5.62 13.60
N PHE A 40 4.30 5.60 12.92
CA PHE A 40 4.23 5.23 11.52
C PHE A 40 4.97 6.24 10.63
N SER A 41 4.76 7.55 10.79
CA SER A 41 5.47 8.55 9.97
C SER A 41 6.98 8.57 10.23
N GLU A 42 7.40 8.42 11.49
CA GLU A 42 8.81 8.50 11.86
C GLU A 42 9.60 7.28 11.36
N ASN A 43 9.01 6.08 11.41
CA ASN A 43 9.68 4.85 11.02
C ASN A 43 9.49 4.47 9.54
N PHE A 44 8.53 5.09 8.85
CA PHE A 44 8.20 4.78 7.46
C PHE A 44 8.66 5.92 6.55
N PHE A 45 9.55 5.64 5.60
CA PHE A 45 9.99 6.59 4.55
C PHE A 45 10.55 7.95 5.06
N PHE A 46 11.45 7.94 6.05
CA PHE A 46 12.21 9.13 6.46
C PHE A 46 11.34 10.33 6.88
N ALA A 47 10.39 10.14 7.80
CA ALA A 47 9.53 11.22 8.31
C ALA A 47 8.62 11.87 7.25
N LEU A 48 8.35 11.18 6.14
CA LEU A 48 7.29 11.59 5.21
C LEU A 48 5.94 11.52 5.92
N SER A 49 5.09 12.53 5.70
CA SER A 49 3.77 12.51 6.32
C SER A 49 2.95 11.32 5.80
N VAL A 50 2.15 10.72 6.68
CA VAL A 50 1.29 9.57 6.37
C VAL A 50 0.43 9.83 5.12
N LEU A 51 0.00 11.07 4.93
CA LEU A 51 -0.78 11.51 3.77
C LEU A 51 0.00 11.39 2.45
N HIS A 52 1.27 11.77 2.42
CA HIS A 52 2.10 11.62 1.22
C HIS A 52 2.34 10.14 0.89
N ILE A 53 2.60 9.31 1.92
CA ILE A 53 2.79 7.86 1.75
C ILE A 53 1.52 7.22 1.17
N ASN A 54 0.35 7.59 1.69
CA ASN A 54 -0.94 7.12 1.21
C ASN A 54 -1.16 7.50 -0.27
N ILE A 55 -0.91 8.75 -0.64
CA ILE A 55 -1.05 9.21 -2.04
C ILE A 55 -0.07 8.47 -2.96
N SER A 56 1.19 8.32 -2.56
CA SER A 56 2.20 7.59 -3.36
C SER A 56 1.79 6.13 -3.58
N LEU A 57 1.30 5.44 -2.54
CA LEU A 57 0.80 4.07 -2.65
C LEU A 57 -0.41 3.98 -3.58
N ILE A 58 -1.36 4.91 -3.48
CA ILE A 58 -2.52 4.96 -4.38
C ILE A 58 -2.06 5.12 -5.83
N VAL A 59 -1.21 6.11 -6.12
CA VAL A 59 -0.72 6.38 -7.48
C VAL A 59 0.03 5.16 -8.04
N LEU A 60 0.92 4.56 -7.25
CA LEU A 60 1.71 3.42 -7.67
C LEU A 60 0.84 2.19 -7.92
N THR A 61 -0.22 2.01 -7.12
CA THR A 61 -1.13 0.88 -7.28
C THR A 61 -2.09 1.05 -8.46
N VAL A 62 -2.67 2.24 -8.64
CA VAL A 62 -3.49 2.58 -9.82
C VAL A 62 -2.67 2.41 -11.10
N SER A 63 -1.43 2.90 -11.12
CA SER A 63 -0.51 2.74 -12.24
C SER A 63 -0.26 1.25 -12.54
N SER A 64 -0.06 0.43 -11.51
CA SER A 64 0.13 -1.02 -11.67
C SER A 64 -1.10 -1.73 -12.26
N LEU A 65 -2.32 -1.31 -11.87
CA LEU A 65 -3.58 -1.85 -12.37
C LEU A 65 -3.81 -1.47 -13.83
N ILE A 66 -3.56 -0.21 -14.21
CA ILE A 66 -3.65 0.27 -15.59
C ILE A 66 -2.69 -0.54 -16.49
N ILE A 67 -1.45 -0.73 -16.05
CA ILE A 67 -0.45 -1.52 -16.78
C ILE A 67 -0.90 -2.99 -16.93
N LEU A 68 -1.46 -3.59 -15.89
CA LEU A 68 -1.96 -4.97 -15.93
C LEU A 68 -3.19 -5.15 -16.82
N PHE A 69 -4.07 -4.15 -16.90
CA PHE A 69 -5.21 -4.14 -17.82
C PHE A 69 -4.77 -3.92 -19.26
N ALA A 70 -3.96 -2.90 -19.52
CA ALA A 70 -3.48 -2.55 -20.86
C ALA A 70 -2.66 -3.66 -21.51
N LEU A 71 -1.87 -4.41 -20.72
CA LEU A 71 -1.04 -5.50 -21.24
C LEU A 71 -1.75 -6.86 -21.28
N ASN A 72 -3.05 -6.91 -20.93
CA ASN A 72 -3.90 -8.10 -20.95
C ASN A 72 -3.22 -9.34 -20.32
N TYR A 73 -2.46 -9.11 -19.25
CA TYR A 73 -1.61 -10.15 -18.66
C TYR A 73 -2.49 -11.25 -18.04
N LYS A 74 -2.26 -12.49 -18.46
CA LYS A 74 -2.91 -13.73 -17.96
C LYS A 74 -2.75 -14.00 -16.45
N TYR A 75 -2.00 -13.17 -15.71
CA TYR A 75 -1.76 -13.35 -14.29
C TYR A 75 -2.95 -12.85 -13.46
N MET A 76 -4.06 -13.60 -13.47
CA MET A 76 -5.22 -13.35 -12.61
C MET A 76 -4.82 -13.22 -11.13
N MET A 77 -3.90 -14.07 -10.64
CA MET A 77 -3.44 -14.02 -9.24
C MET A 77 -2.86 -12.64 -8.83
N LEU A 78 -2.04 -12.01 -9.68
CA LEU A 78 -1.44 -10.70 -9.37
C LEU A 78 -2.50 -9.60 -9.33
N LYS A 79 -3.51 -9.67 -10.21
CA LYS A 79 -4.66 -8.76 -10.17
C LYS A 79 -5.45 -8.94 -8.88
N THR A 80 -5.72 -10.18 -8.47
CA THR A 80 -6.45 -10.49 -7.23
C THR A 80 -5.67 -10.01 -6.00
N VAL A 81 -4.36 -10.26 -5.92
CA VAL A 81 -3.52 -9.80 -4.80
C VAL A 81 -3.54 -8.28 -4.69
N LEU A 82 -3.43 -7.56 -5.80
CA LEU A 82 -3.51 -6.10 -5.81
C LEU A 82 -4.88 -5.59 -5.33
N ILE A 83 -5.97 -6.22 -5.78
CA ILE A 83 -7.33 -5.85 -5.35
C ILE A 83 -7.50 -6.09 -3.84
N VAL A 84 -7.06 -7.24 -3.32
CA VAL A 84 -7.13 -7.56 -1.89
C VAL A 84 -6.32 -6.56 -1.06
N VAL A 85 -5.12 -6.25 -1.52
CA VAL A 85 -4.24 -5.26 -0.89
C VAL A 85 -4.88 -3.86 -0.88
N GLN A 86 -5.50 -3.46 -1.99
CA GLN A 86 -6.21 -2.17 -2.09
C GLN A 86 -7.44 -2.13 -1.20
N PHE A 87 -8.17 -3.24 -1.10
CA PHE A 87 -9.28 -3.36 -0.18
C PHE A 87 -8.82 -3.25 1.28
N MET A 88 -7.71 -3.91 1.64
CA MET A 88 -7.11 -3.76 2.98
C MET A 88 -6.64 -2.35 3.26
N PHE A 89 -6.04 -1.67 2.28
CA PHE A 89 -5.67 -0.26 2.40
C PHE A 89 -6.90 0.62 2.64
N LEU A 90 -7.98 0.43 1.87
CA LEU A 90 -9.23 1.17 2.02
C LEU A 90 -9.84 0.95 3.41
N VAL A 91 -9.87 -0.29 3.88
CA VAL A 91 -10.34 -0.64 5.23
C VAL A 91 -9.48 0.05 6.29
N ASN A 92 -8.15 0.01 6.17
CA ASN A 92 -7.24 0.70 7.09
C ASN A 92 -7.43 2.22 7.07
N TYR A 93 -7.65 2.82 5.90
CA TYR A 93 -7.92 4.25 5.78
C TYR A 93 -9.25 4.65 6.44
N LEU A 94 -10.32 3.89 6.20
CA LEU A 94 -11.61 4.12 6.86
C LEU A 94 -11.53 3.90 8.37
N TRP A 95 -10.75 2.91 8.82
CA TRP A 95 -10.52 2.66 10.24
C TRP A 95 -9.76 3.80 10.92
N GLN A 96 -8.82 4.47 10.22
CA GLN A 96 -8.12 5.63 10.76
C GLN A 96 -9.01 6.87 10.96
N LEU A 97 -10.14 6.94 10.25
CA LEU A 97 -11.11 8.03 10.36
C LEU A 97 -12.11 7.86 11.51
N ILE A 98 -12.21 6.65 12.08
CA ILE A 98 -13.07 6.30 13.21
C ILE A 98 -12.26 6.45 14.51
#